data_AF-A0A1Y3W3B4-F1
#
_entry.id   AF-A0A1Y3W3B4-F1
#
_cell.length_a   1.000
_cell.length_b   1.000
_cell.length_c   1.000
_cell.angle_alpha   90.00
_cell.angle_beta   90.00
_cell.angle_gamma   90.00
#
_symmetry.space_group_name_H-M   'P 1'
#
loop_
_entity.id
_entity.type
_entity.pdbx_description
1 polymer ?
#
loop_
_entity_poly.entity_id
_entity_poly.type
_entity_poly.pdbx_seq_one_letter_code
_entity_poly.pdbx_strand_id
1 'polypeptide(L)'
;MKKIIFLLAMTTFLFSDFAMQAQTKKELRAKRKAHRECMRMHNRMVREQQNMIAYQDAVKALKSNSWVLQANTLFNNFGAAIPVTNNLNFVAMDNNQVSLQLAFNGFNPGPNGLGGITLTGWPSSINERVDKNGNITYTFNVMGAALFAQVTVRLGYGSNYSTVTVSSNTNGRELTFSGNLVPYSQSNIFQSGFSF
;
A
#
# COMPACT_ATOMS: atom_id res chain seq x y z
N MET A 1 76.55 18.88 4.74
CA MET A 1 76.20 17.48 5.10
C MET A 1 75.14 17.41 6.19
N LYS A 2 75.39 17.83 7.44
CA LYS A 2 74.41 17.75 8.55
C LYS A 2 73.07 18.50 8.32
N LYS A 3 73.09 19.66 7.65
CA LYS A 3 71.87 20.44 7.35
C LYS A 3 70.96 19.84 6.26
N ILE A 4 71.51 19.02 5.35
CA ILE A 4 70.76 18.38 4.26
C ILE A 4 70.05 17.11 4.78
N ILE A 5 70.71 16.37 5.68
CA ILE A 5 70.11 15.21 6.37
C ILE A 5 68.94 15.66 7.27
N PHE A 6 69.07 16.81 7.93
CA PHE A 6 68.00 17.39 8.75
C PHE A 6 66.77 17.79 7.91
N LEU A 7 66.98 18.31 6.70
CA LEU A 7 65.88 18.68 5.80
C LEU A 7 65.13 17.46 5.24
N LEU A 8 65.83 16.35 4.95
CA LEU A 8 65.22 15.10 4.48
C LEU A 8 64.46 14.34 5.59
N ALA A 9 64.93 14.45 6.85
CA ALA A 9 64.23 13.88 8.00
C ALA A 9 62.96 14.67 8.36
N MET A 10 62.93 15.97 8.10
CA MET A 10 61.77 16.82 8.40
C MET A 10 60.66 16.70 7.34
N THR A 11 61.00 16.38 6.09
CA THR A 11 59.98 16.10 5.06
C THR A 11 59.28 14.76 5.28
N THR A 12 59.99 13.71 5.69
CA THR A 12 59.41 12.38 5.94
C THR A 12 58.40 12.35 7.09
N PHE A 13 58.58 13.20 8.12
CA PHE A 13 57.64 13.32 9.25
C PHE A 13 56.34 14.06 8.88
N LEU A 14 56.37 14.99 7.92
CA LEU A 14 55.18 15.76 7.52
C LEU A 14 54.27 15.02 6.53
N PHE A 15 54.79 14.03 5.79
CA PHE A 15 53.98 13.21 4.87
C PHE A 15 53.25 12.04 5.56
N SER A 16 53.74 11.55 6.71
CA SER A 16 53.10 10.44 7.43
C SER A 16 51.76 10.83 8.07
N ASP A 17 51.65 12.04 8.62
CA ASP A 17 50.43 12.49 9.31
C ASP A 17 49.24 12.71 8.34
N PHE A 18 49.50 13.21 7.12
CA PHE A 18 48.46 13.35 6.09
C PHE A 18 47.97 11.99 5.58
N ALA A 19 48.86 11.01 5.39
CA ALA A 19 48.49 9.67 4.95
C ALA A 19 47.66 8.94 6.03
N MET A 20 48.05 9.05 7.30
CA MET A 20 47.37 8.40 8.42
C MET A 20 45.98 9.02 8.69
N GLN A 21 45.83 10.34 8.56
CA GLN A 21 44.54 11.03 8.71
C GLN A 21 43.58 10.78 7.52
N ALA A 22 44.12 10.58 6.31
CA ALA A 22 43.32 10.17 5.15
C ALA A 22 42.84 8.72 5.26
N GLN A 23 43.68 7.82 5.78
CA GLN A 23 43.36 6.41 6.00
C GLN A 23 42.25 6.25 7.07
N THR A 24 42.35 6.95 8.19
CA THR A 24 41.30 6.98 9.24
C THR A 24 39.98 7.60 8.75
N LYS A 25 40.01 8.65 7.91
CA LYS A 25 38.79 9.19 7.27
C LYS A 25 38.15 8.19 6.31
N LYS A 26 38.94 7.43 5.55
CA LYS A 26 38.46 6.38 4.63
C LYS A 26 37.82 5.21 5.40
N GLU A 27 38.46 4.77 6.47
CA GLU A 27 37.91 3.73 7.38
C GLU A 27 36.63 4.18 8.07
N LEU A 28 36.56 5.42 8.56
CA LEU A 28 35.34 5.98 9.16
C LEU A 28 34.18 6.05 8.14
N ARG A 29 34.47 6.44 6.89
CA ARG A 29 33.48 6.43 5.79
C ARG A 29 33.01 5.02 5.47
N ALA A 30 33.92 4.04 5.44
CA ALA A 30 33.60 2.64 5.22
C ALA A 30 32.70 2.08 6.35
N LYS A 31 33.04 2.34 7.62
CA LYS A 31 32.22 1.97 8.79
C LYS A 31 30.81 2.59 8.74
N ARG A 32 30.71 3.88 8.38
CA ARG A 32 29.41 4.56 8.21
C ARG A 32 28.59 3.97 7.07
N LYS A 33 29.22 3.59 5.95
CA LYS A 33 28.56 2.95 4.82
C LYS A 33 28.02 1.57 5.22
N ALA A 34 28.86 0.74 5.83
CA ALA A 34 28.48 -0.58 6.34
C ALA A 34 27.33 -0.48 7.37
N HIS A 35 27.39 0.49 8.29
CA HIS A 35 26.31 0.73 9.25
C HIS A 35 25.00 1.13 8.55
N ARG A 36 25.04 2.04 7.56
CA ARG A 36 23.86 2.40 6.76
C ARG A 36 23.28 1.22 5.99
N GLU A 37 24.13 0.36 5.44
CA GLU A 37 23.69 -0.85 4.73
C GLU A 37 23.05 -1.86 5.68
N CYS A 38 23.64 -2.08 6.86
CA CYS A 38 23.05 -2.90 7.92
C CYS A 38 21.67 -2.35 8.35
N MET A 39 21.57 -1.04 8.63
CA MET A 39 20.29 -0.42 8.98
C MET A 39 19.25 -0.50 7.86
N ARG A 40 19.66 -0.38 6.59
CA ARG A 40 18.77 -0.57 5.44
C ARG A 40 18.25 -2.00 5.32
N MET A 41 19.13 -2.99 5.52
CA MET A 41 18.73 -4.40 5.54
C MET A 41 17.79 -4.71 6.70
N HIS A 42 18.10 -4.23 7.91
CA HIS A 42 17.24 -4.35 9.07
C HIS A 42 15.85 -3.75 8.81
N ASN A 43 15.79 -2.51 8.35
CA ASN A 43 14.52 -1.85 8.03
C ASN A 43 13.73 -2.56 6.92
N ARG A 44 14.41 -3.19 5.95
CA ARG A 44 13.76 -4.00 4.92
C ARG A 44 13.12 -5.25 5.54
N MET A 45 13.87 -6.00 6.35
CA MET A 45 13.35 -7.21 7.02
C MET A 45 12.16 -6.91 7.91
N VAL A 46 12.21 -5.80 8.69
CA VAL A 46 11.08 -5.37 9.52
C VAL A 46 9.84 -5.07 8.67
N ARG A 47 10.01 -4.35 7.55
CA ARG A 47 8.88 -4.04 6.64
C ARG A 47 8.32 -5.29 5.98
N GLU A 48 9.17 -6.22 5.54
CA GLU A 48 8.74 -7.49 4.96
C GLU A 48 7.91 -8.30 5.97
N GLN A 49 8.35 -8.35 7.23
CA GLN A 49 7.60 -9.01 8.30
C GLN A 49 6.24 -8.33 8.55
N GLN A 50 6.21 -6.99 8.62
CA GLN A 50 4.96 -6.24 8.77
C GLN A 50 3.99 -6.46 7.60
N ASN A 51 4.50 -6.44 6.36
CA ASN A 51 3.69 -6.67 5.18
C ASN A 51 3.15 -8.10 5.14
N MET A 52 3.93 -9.09 5.59
CA MET A 52 3.47 -10.48 5.70
C MET A 52 2.35 -10.63 6.75
N ILE A 53 2.45 -9.95 7.89
CA ILE A 53 1.38 -9.93 8.90
C ILE A 53 0.12 -9.31 8.31
N ALA A 54 0.25 -8.13 7.68
CA ALA A 54 -0.88 -7.45 7.04
C ALA A 54 -1.52 -8.29 5.93
N TYR A 55 -0.71 -8.98 5.12
CA TYR A 55 -1.18 -9.93 4.12
C TYR A 55 -1.97 -11.07 4.76
N GLN A 56 -1.46 -11.69 5.83
CA GLN A 56 -2.16 -12.78 6.53
C GLN A 56 -3.50 -12.32 7.11
N ASP A 57 -3.55 -11.11 7.66
CA ASP A 57 -4.79 -10.53 8.17
C ASP A 57 -5.78 -10.22 7.04
N ALA A 58 -5.29 -9.71 5.91
CA ALA A 58 -6.08 -9.54 4.69
C ALA A 58 -6.65 -10.88 4.16
N VAL A 59 -5.85 -11.95 4.17
CA VAL A 59 -6.32 -13.31 3.79
C VAL A 59 -7.44 -13.78 4.72
N LYS A 60 -7.28 -13.61 6.04
CA LYS A 60 -8.32 -13.99 7.01
C LYS A 60 -9.59 -13.17 6.80
N ALA A 61 -9.45 -11.87 6.54
CA ALA A 61 -10.55 -10.95 6.32
C ALA A 61 -11.37 -11.30 5.06
N LEU A 62 -10.70 -11.69 3.96
CA LEU A 62 -11.35 -12.21 2.76
C LEU A 62 -12.13 -13.49 3.06
N LYS A 63 -11.53 -14.45 3.78
CA LYS A 63 -12.18 -15.71 4.16
C LYS A 63 -13.39 -15.52 5.09
N SER A 64 -13.36 -14.51 5.94
CA SER A 64 -14.46 -14.19 6.84
C SER A 64 -15.49 -13.23 6.23
N ASN A 65 -15.33 -12.84 4.96
CA ASN A 65 -16.20 -11.86 4.30
C ASN A 65 -16.37 -10.55 5.09
N SER A 66 -15.33 -10.13 5.81
CA SER A 66 -15.33 -8.96 6.69
C SER A 66 -14.06 -8.15 6.48
N TRP A 67 -14.06 -7.33 5.44
CA TRP A 67 -12.89 -6.61 4.95
C TRP A 67 -13.25 -5.25 4.34
N VAL A 68 -12.23 -4.38 4.25
CA VAL A 68 -12.31 -3.10 3.57
C VAL A 68 -11.04 -2.90 2.74
N LEU A 69 -11.19 -2.52 1.47
CA LEU A 69 -10.11 -1.88 0.71
C LEU A 69 -10.24 -0.37 0.85
N GLN A 70 -9.27 0.25 1.52
CA GLN A 70 -9.15 1.70 1.68
C GLN A 70 -8.32 2.27 0.53
N ALA A 71 -8.95 2.93 -0.43
CA ALA A 71 -8.32 3.29 -1.70
C ALA A 71 -7.52 4.59 -1.60
N ASN A 72 -6.26 4.57 -2.02
CA ASN A 72 -5.49 5.80 -2.22
C ASN A 72 -5.47 6.26 -3.68
N THR A 73 -5.87 5.38 -4.61
CA THR A 73 -5.90 5.64 -6.05
C THR A 73 -7.11 4.96 -6.67
N LEU A 74 -7.81 5.67 -7.54
CA LEU A 74 -8.82 5.13 -8.44
C LEU A 74 -8.29 5.07 -9.86
N PHE A 75 -8.73 4.08 -10.63
CA PHE A 75 -8.50 3.98 -12.07
C PHE A 75 -9.83 3.89 -12.79
N ASN A 76 -10.06 4.80 -13.73
CA ASN A 76 -11.24 4.77 -14.58
C ASN A 76 -11.10 3.74 -15.72
N ASN A 77 -12.13 3.61 -16.56
CA ASN A 77 -12.15 2.77 -17.76
C ASN A 77 -10.98 2.96 -18.73
N PHE A 78 -10.28 4.10 -18.66
CA PHE A 78 -9.17 4.45 -19.55
C PHE A 78 -7.81 4.28 -18.88
N GLY A 79 -7.77 3.76 -17.65
CA GLY A 79 -6.54 3.56 -16.88
C GLY A 79 -5.97 4.86 -16.27
N ALA A 80 -6.70 5.97 -16.31
CA ALA A 80 -6.24 7.21 -15.69
C ALA A 80 -6.23 7.08 -14.16
N ALA A 81 -5.07 7.34 -13.55
CA ALA A 81 -4.89 7.29 -12.11
C ALA A 81 -5.36 8.58 -11.45
N ILE A 82 -6.26 8.46 -10.46
CA ILE A 82 -6.82 9.57 -9.71
C ILE A 82 -6.49 9.35 -8.23
N PRO A 83 -5.58 10.15 -7.64
CA PRO A 83 -5.30 10.09 -6.22
C PRO A 83 -6.53 10.47 -5.39
N VAL A 84 -6.81 9.71 -4.33
CA VAL A 84 -7.98 9.92 -3.48
C VAL A 84 -7.66 9.69 -2.00
N THR A 85 -8.55 10.16 -1.12
CA THR A 85 -8.43 9.97 0.33
C THR A 85 -9.00 8.61 0.75
N ASN A 86 -8.19 7.84 1.47
CA ASN A 86 -8.39 6.42 1.77
C ASN A 86 -9.54 6.07 2.73
N ASN A 87 -9.97 7.01 3.57
CA ASN A 87 -11.08 6.82 4.49
C ASN A 87 -12.45 7.17 3.89
N LEU A 88 -12.48 7.78 2.70
CA LEU A 88 -13.70 8.23 2.02
C LEU A 88 -13.97 7.49 0.70
N ASN A 89 -12.99 6.76 0.19
CA ASN A 89 -13.07 6.00 -1.06
C ASN A 89 -12.71 4.55 -0.75
N PHE A 90 -13.70 3.66 -0.78
CA PHE A 90 -13.49 2.28 -0.35
C PHE A 90 -14.46 1.31 -1.02
N VAL A 91 -14.07 0.04 -1.00
CA VAL A 91 -14.98 -1.09 -1.19
C VAL A 91 -14.90 -1.94 0.07
N ALA A 92 -16.04 -2.24 0.67
CA ALA A 92 -16.15 -2.99 1.90
C ALA A 92 -17.14 -4.15 1.73
N MET A 93 -16.87 -5.25 2.43
CA MET A 93 -17.81 -6.33 2.64
C MET A 93 -17.83 -6.65 4.13
N ASP A 94 -19.00 -6.59 4.75
CA ASP A 94 -19.21 -6.97 6.14
C ASP A 94 -20.67 -7.32 6.39
N ASN A 95 -20.95 -8.23 7.33
CA ASN A 95 -22.32 -8.63 7.69
C ASN A 95 -23.24 -8.94 6.49
N ASN A 96 -22.69 -9.62 5.47
CA ASN A 96 -23.38 -9.96 4.22
C ASN A 96 -23.91 -8.75 3.41
N GLN A 97 -23.27 -7.59 3.58
CA GLN A 97 -23.51 -6.39 2.78
C GLN A 97 -22.20 -5.94 2.15
N VAL A 98 -22.29 -5.42 0.93
CA VAL A 98 -21.19 -4.79 0.22
C VAL A 98 -21.49 -3.30 0.12
N SER A 99 -20.49 -2.47 0.41
CA SER A 99 -20.56 -1.02 0.31
C SER A 99 -19.44 -0.51 -0.57
N LEU A 100 -19.79 0.27 -1.59
CA LEU A 100 -18.87 0.97 -2.45
C LEU A 100 -19.08 2.46 -2.23
N GLN A 101 -18.03 3.16 -1.81
CA GLN A 101 -18.08 4.60 -1.63
C GLN A 101 -17.03 5.32 -2.48
N LEU A 102 -17.47 6.41 -3.10
CA LEU A 102 -16.63 7.38 -3.78
C LEU A 102 -16.93 8.76 -3.24
N ALA A 103 -15.92 9.48 -2.80
CA ALA A 103 -16.04 10.87 -2.40
C ALA A 103 -15.39 11.78 -3.44
N PHE A 104 -16.13 12.79 -3.88
CA PHE A 104 -15.64 13.80 -4.81
C PHE A 104 -15.49 15.12 -4.05
N ASN A 105 -14.25 15.60 -3.92
CA ASN A 105 -14.02 16.93 -3.37
C ASN A 105 -14.60 17.97 -4.34
N GLY A 106 -15.60 18.75 -3.89
CA GLY A 106 -16.04 19.98 -4.56
C GLY A 106 -17.36 19.95 -5.32
N PHE A 107 -18.12 18.85 -5.37
CA PHE A 107 -19.44 18.84 -6.01
C PHE A 107 -20.53 18.29 -5.07
N ASN A 108 -21.41 19.20 -4.65
CA ASN A 108 -22.67 18.97 -3.92
C ASN A 108 -22.55 18.05 -2.68
N PRO A 109 -22.18 18.59 -1.50
CA PRO A 109 -22.06 17.79 -0.28
C PRO A 109 -23.41 17.19 0.07
N GLY A 110 -23.46 15.87 0.24
CA GLY A 110 -24.62 15.22 0.84
C GLY A 110 -24.84 15.75 2.27
N PRO A 111 -25.94 15.39 2.95
CA PRO A 111 -26.31 15.96 4.25
C PRO A 111 -25.29 15.79 5.39
N ASN A 112 -24.24 14.96 5.19
CA ASN A 112 -23.11 14.82 6.10
C ASN A 112 -21.88 15.69 5.73
N GLY A 113 -22.00 16.64 4.80
CA GLY A 113 -20.90 17.54 4.40
C GLY A 113 -19.85 16.92 3.48
N LEU A 114 -19.99 15.65 3.12
CA LEU A 114 -19.11 14.92 2.20
C LEU A 114 -19.83 14.76 0.85
N GLY A 115 -19.28 15.32 -0.22
CA GLY A 115 -19.74 15.05 -1.59
C GLY A 115 -19.31 13.64 -1.99
N GLY A 116 -20.23 12.80 -2.44
CA GLY A 116 -19.92 11.42 -2.79
C GLY A 116 -21.14 10.54 -3.08
N ILE A 117 -20.91 9.38 -3.67
CA ILE A 117 -21.91 8.34 -3.92
C ILE A 117 -21.55 7.11 -3.09
N THR A 118 -22.52 6.60 -2.34
CA THR A 118 -22.42 5.29 -1.67
C THR A 118 -23.44 4.36 -2.29
N LEU A 119 -22.97 3.21 -2.77
CA LEU A 119 -23.80 2.16 -3.33
C LEU A 119 -23.72 0.94 -2.45
N THR A 120 -24.87 0.33 -2.17
CA THR A 120 -24.94 -0.89 -1.34
C THR A 120 -25.56 -2.04 -2.11
N GLY A 121 -25.27 -3.25 -1.67
CA GLY A 121 -25.88 -4.46 -2.20
C GLY A 121 -25.49 -5.70 -1.42
N TRP A 122 -26.02 -6.84 -1.85
CA TRP A 122 -25.77 -8.14 -1.24
C TRP A 122 -24.83 -8.97 -2.12
N PRO A 123 -23.81 -9.61 -1.53
CA PRO A 123 -22.89 -10.44 -2.29
C PRO A 123 -23.54 -11.80 -2.64
N SER A 124 -23.13 -12.36 -3.77
CA SER A 124 -23.48 -13.72 -4.20
C SER A 124 -22.34 -14.33 -5.01
N SER A 125 -22.35 -15.66 -5.17
CA SER A 125 -21.36 -16.39 -5.96
C SER A 125 -19.90 -16.08 -5.59
N ILE A 126 -19.63 -16.04 -4.29
CA ILE A 126 -18.28 -15.79 -3.77
C ILE A 126 -17.35 -16.95 -4.15
N ASN A 127 -16.20 -16.62 -4.74
CA ASN A 127 -15.17 -17.57 -5.12
C ASN A 127 -13.79 -17.02 -4.77
N GLU A 128 -12.93 -17.88 -4.24
CA GLU A 128 -11.53 -17.57 -3.94
C GLU A 128 -10.63 -18.53 -4.71
N ARG A 129 -9.63 -17.97 -5.39
CA ARG A 129 -8.56 -18.72 -6.04
C ARG A 129 -7.21 -18.24 -5.52
N VAL A 130 -6.39 -19.18 -5.08
CA VAL A 130 -4.98 -18.93 -4.73
C VAL A 130 -4.10 -19.53 -5.82
N ASP A 131 -3.15 -18.75 -6.34
CA ASP A 131 -2.16 -19.26 -7.30
C ASP A 131 -0.95 -19.92 -6.59
N LYS A 132 -0.06 -20.52 -7.37
CA LYS A 132 1.16 -21.19 -6.86
C LYS A 132 2.13 -20.25 -6.13
N ASN A 133 2.00 -18.93 -6.33
CA ASN A 133 2.84 -17.91 -5.70
C ASN A 133 2.18 -17.32 -4.45
N GLY A 134 0.97 -17.78 -4.09
CA GLY A 134 0.20 -17.26 -2.96
C GLY A 134 -0.60 -15.99 -3.28
N ASN A 135 -0.71 -15.58 -4.55
CA ASN A 135 -1.59 -14.47 -4.91
C ASN A 135 -3.03 -14.95 -4.87
N ILE A 136 -3.92 -14.09 -4.36
CA ILE A 136 -5.34 -14.39 -4.19
C ILE A 136 -6.14 -13.57 -5.20
N THR A 137 -7.04 -14.25 -5.90
CA THR A 137 -8.13 -13.66 -6.67
C THR A 137 -9.44 -14.02 -5.99
N TYR A 138 -10.13 -13.03 -5.44
CA TYR A 138 -11.39 -13.20 -4.72
C TYR A 138 -12.50 -12.46 -5.50
N THR A 139 -13.51 -13.19 -5.95
CA THR A 139 -14.53 -12.68 -6.87
C THR A 139 -15.93 -12.94 -6.33
N PHE A 140 -16.85 -12.02 -6.56
CA PHE A 140 -18.25 -12.17 -6.21
C PHE A 140 -19.13 -11.25 -7.04
N ASN A 141 -20.41 -11.56 -7.15
CA ASN A 141 -21.41 -10.65 -7.69
C ASN A 141 -22.03 -9.82 -6.57
N VAL A 142 -22.48 -8.61 -6.89
CA VAL A 142 -23.21 -7.72 -5.98
C VAL A 142 -24.51 -7.33 -6.64
N MET A 143 -25.59 -7.44 -5.89
CA MET A 143 -26.93 -7.03 -6.31
C MET A 143 -27.51 -6.07 -5.27
N GLY A 144 -27.85 -4.86 -5.69
CA GLY A 144 -28.52 -3.84 -4.90
C GLY A 144 -29.34 -2.94 -5.83
N ALA A 145 -30.05 -1.95 -5.28
CA ALA A 145 -30.96 -1.11 -6.07
C ALA A 145 -30.20 -0.31 -7.15
N ALA A 146 -29.00 0.16 -6.83
CA ALA A 146 -28.15 0.94 -7.73
C ALA A 146 -26.78 0.28 -8.04
N LEU A 147 -26.55 -0.95 -7.55
CA LEU A 147 -25.30 -1.69 -7.75
C LEU A 147 -25.59 -3.10 -8.29
N PHE A 148 -25.34 -3.29 -9.59
CA PHE A 148 -25.36 -4.61 -10.20
C PHE A 148 -24.05 -4.87 -10.93
N ALA A 149 -23.13 -5.56 -10.25
CA ALA A 149 -21.74 -5.64 -10.66
C ALA A 149 -21.08 -6.96 -10.27
N GLN A 150 -20.03 -7.34 -10.99
CA GLN A 150 -19.05 -8.30 -10.52
C GLN A 150 -17.89 -7.54 -9.86
N VAL A 151 -17.45 -8.00 -8.70
CA VAL A 151 -16.29 -7.46 -7.99
C VAL A 151 -15.17 -8.48 -8.02
N THR A 152 -13.98 -8.03 -8.40
CA THR A 152 -12.74 -8.82 -8.39
C THR A 152 -11.70 -8.16 -7.51
N VAL A 153 -11.33 -8.82 -6.43
CA VAL A 153 -10.23 -8.43 -5.53
C VAL A 153 -8.98 -9.22 -5.92
N ARG A 154 -7.87 -8.51 -6.09
CA ARG A 154 -6.54 -9.10 -6.32
C ARG A 154 -5.60 -8.70 -5.19
N LEU A 155 -5.15 -9.70 -4.45
CA LEU A 155 -4.24 -9.54 -3.32
C LEU A 155 -2.92 -10.26 -3.63
N GLY A 156 -1.83 -9.50 -3.72
CA GLY A 156 -0.50 -10.05 -3.98
C GLY A 156 0.12 -10.67 -2.73
N TYR A 157 0.87 -11.77 -2.91
CA TYR A 157 1.54 -12.41 -1.78
C TYR A 157 2.50 -11.44 -1.07
N GLY A 158 2.41 -11.43 0.27
CA GLY A 158 3.32 -10.67 1.13
C GLY A 158 3.11 -9.16 1.16
N SER A 159 1.94 -8.69 0.74
CA SER A 159 1.47 -7.32 0.95
C SER A 159 -0.05 -7.31 1.10
N ASN A 160 -0.59 -6.35 1.86
CA ASN A 160 -2.03 -6.08 1.85
C ASN A 160 -2.43 -4.99 0.86
N TYR A 161 -1.46 -4.44 0.12
CA TYR A 161 -1.75 -3.58 -1.02
C TYR A 161 -2.39 -4.41 -2.13
N SER A 162 -3.57 -4.01 -2.54
CA SER A 162 -4.46 -4.80 -3.39
C SER A 162 -5.21 -3.91 -4.38
N THR A 163 -5.86 -4.57 -5.33
CA THR A 163 -6.78 -3.91 -6.25
C THR A 163 -8.16 -4.54 -6.18
N VAL A 164 -9.20 -3.71 -6.21
CA VAL A 164 -10.60 -4.13 -6.33
C VAL A 164 -11.16 -3.52 -7.59
N THR A 165 -11.50 -4.34 -8.58
CA THR A 165 -12.17 -3.93 -9.80
C THR A 165 -13.65 -4.22 -9.66
N VAL A 166 -14.48 -3.20 -9.86
CA VAL A 166 -15.95 -3.30 -9.86
C VAL A 166 -16.42 -3.13 -11.31
N SER A 167 -16.86 -4.22 -11.92
CA SER A 167 -17.34 -4.25 -13.29
C SER A 167 -18.87 -4.29 -13.30
N SER A 168 -19.48 -3.27 -13.89
CA SER A 168 -20.92 -3.17 -14.06
C SER A 168 -21.43 -4.23 -15.04
N ASN A 169 -22.43 -5.00 -14.61
CA ASN A 169 -23.06 -6.01 -15.46
C ASN A 169 -24.04 -5.40 -16.48
N THR A 170 -24.36 -4.10 -16.38
CA THR A 170 -25.37 -3.45 -17.24
C THR A 170 -24.77 -2.67 -18.41
N ASN A 171 -23.53 -2.20 -18.29
CA ASN A 171 -22.92 -1.32 -19.30
C ASN A 171 -21.43 -1.57 -19.54
N GLY A 172 -20.85 -2.61 -18.91
CA GLY A 172 -19.45 -2.99 -19.10
C GLY A 172 -18.43 -1.95 -18.61
N ARG A 173 -18.86 -0.94 -17.84
CA ARG A 173 -17.97 0.04 -17.23
C ARG A 173 -17.31 -0.58 -15.99
N GLU A 174 -16.05 -0.27 -15.80
CA GLU A 174 -15.24 -0.72 -14.68
C GLU A 174 -14.73 0.46 -13.85
N LEU A 175 -14.59 0.23 -12.56
CA LEU A 175 -13.88 1.14 -11.67
C LEU A 175 -12.93 0.32 -10.83
N THR A 176 -11.65 0.68 -10.83
CA THR A 176 -10.64 -0.02 -10.03
C THR A 176 -10.17 0.86 -8.88
N PHE A 177 -10.21 0.28 -7.68
CA PHE A 177 -9.70 0.86 -6.45
C PHE A 177 -8.38 0.19 -6.12
N SER A 178 -7.35 0.98 -5.84
CA SER A 178 -6.06 0.49 -5.37
C SER A 178 -5.75 1.07 -4.00
N GLY A 179 -5.28 0.23 -3.09
CA GLY A 179 -5.03 0.62 -1.71
C GLY A 179 -4.81 -0.56 -0.79
N ASN A 180 -4.98 -0.35 0.51
CA ASN A 180 -4.73 -1.38 1.51
C ASN A 180 -6.01 -2.12 1.86
N LEU A 181 -5.97 -3.45 1.79
CA LEU A 181 -7.03 -4.32 2.29
C LEU A 181 -6.76 -4.64 3.77
N VAL A 182 -7.76 -4.40 4.60
CA VAL A 182 -7.69 -4.63 6.05
C VAL A 182 -8.93 -5.35 6.54
N PRO A 183 -8.86 -6.07 7.67
CA PRO A 183 -10.07 -6.54 8.36
C PRO A 183 -11.01 -5.37 8.64
N TYR A 184 -12.33 -5.59 8.48
CA TYR A 184 -13.30 -4.51 8.66
C TYR A 184 -13.20 -3.85 10.04
N SER A 185 -12.97 -4.65 11.09
CA SER A 185 -12.81 -4.20 12.47
C SER A 185 -11.57 -3.33 12.73
N GLN A 186 -10.59 -3.33 11.82
CA GLN A 186 -9.37 -2.51 11.90
C GLN A 186 -9.46 -1.27 10.99
N SER A 187 -10.57 -1.10 10.27
CA SER A 187 -10.75 0.01 9.35
C SER A 187 -11.15 1.30 10.08
N ASN A 188 -10.77 2.43 9.51
CA ASN A 188 -11.13 3.77 9.97
C ASN A 188 -11.93 4.51 8.88
N ILE A 189 -12.79 3.78 8.15
CA ILE A 189 -13.59 4.36 7.05
C ILE A 189 -14.78 5.15 7.57
N PHE A 190 -15.17 6.17 6.82
CA PHE A 190 -16.38 6.95 7.09
C PHE A 190 -17.41 6.66 6.00
N GLN A 191 -18.47 5.94 6.38
CA GLN A 191 -19.58 5.66 5.49
C GLN A 191 -20.57 6.84 5.49
N SER A 192 -20.99 7.30 4.32
CA SER A 192 -22.06 8.30 4.22
C SER A 192 -23.38 7.74 4.74
N GLY A 193 -24.20 8.57 5.40
CA GLY A 193 -25.49 8.17 5.95
C GLY A 193 -26.59 7.93 4.91
N PHE A 194 -26.32 8.17 3.62
CA PHE A 194 -27.23 7.86 2.52
C PHE A 194 -26.83 6.54 1.87
N SER A 195 -27.66 5.52 2.08
CA SER A 195 -27.58 4.23 1.38
C SER A 195 -28.72 4.17 0.37
N PHE A 196 -28.39 3.84 -0.88
CA PHE A 196 -29.36 3.50 -1.92
C PHE A 196 -29.34 1.99 -2.17
#